data_AF-A0A2S7VVZ1-F1
#
_entry.id   AF-A0A2S7VVZ1-F1
#
_cell.length_a   1.000
_cell.length_b   1.000
_cell.length_c   1.000
_cell.angle_alpha   90.00
_cell.angle_beta   90.00
_cell.angle_gamma   90.00
#
_symmetry.space_group_name_H-M   'P 1'
#
loop_
_entity.id
_entity.type
_entity.pdbx_description
1 polymer ?
#
loop_
_entity_poly.entity_id
_entity_poly.type
_entity_poly.pdbx_seq_one_letter_code
_entity_poly.pdbx_strand_id
1 'polypeptide(L)'
;MPKNSIQFQKGFSIPEFMQMYGTEMQCRERLFNIRWKNGYVCPNCASKSYCELKSRSLYQCNKCHHQTSLTAGTLFSHSKLPLTTWFLAIYLITQDKNSISALELKRKLGVS
;
A
#
# COMPACT_ATOMS: atom_id res chain seq x y z
N MET A 1 -24.48 -6.54 -25.63
CA MET A 1 -23.73 -5.39 -25.08
C MET A 1 -22.51 -5.93 -24.32
N PRO A 2 -21.28 -5.49 -24.62
CA PRO A 2 -20.12 -5.91 -23.84
C PRO A 2 -20.26 -5.37 -22.41
N LYS A 3 -20.29 -6.27 -21.42
CA LYS A 3 -20.30 -5.86 -20.01
C LYS A 3 -18.91 -5.29 -19.69
N ASN A 4 -18.86 -4.04 -19.24
CA ASN A 4 -17.63 -3.44 -18.77
C ASN A 4 -17.17 -4.19 -17.50
N SER A 5 -16.10 -4.96 -17.60
CA SER A 5 -15.57 -5.79 -16.51
C SER A 5 -15.18 -4.97 -15.28
N ILE A 6 -14.91 -3.67 -15.43
CA ILE A 6 -14.61 -2.75 -14.34
C ILE A 6 -15.88 -2.42 -13.53
N GLN A 7 -17.05 -2.32 -14.18
CA GLN A 7 -18.31 -1.96 -13.53
C GLN A 7 -18.96 -3.10 -12.74
N PHE A 8 -18.56 -4.35 -13.00
CA PHE A 8 -19.12 -5.56 -12.39
C PHE A 8 -18.08 -6.36 -11.59
N GLN A 9 -16.99 -5.73 -11.15
CA GLN A 9 -16.07 -6.38 -10.23
C GLN A 9 -16.79 -6.70 -8.93
N LYS A 10 -16.51 -7.88 -8.36
CA LYS A 10 -16.99 -8.22 -7.01
C LYS A 10 -16.44 -7.16 -6.06
N GLY A 11 -17.33 -6.30 -5.58
CA GLY A 11 -16.98 -5.24 -4.65
C GLY A 11 -16.38 -5.83 -3.37
N PHE A 12 -15.60 -5.00 -2.70
CA PHE A 12 -15.00 -5.34 -1.43
C PHE A 12 -15.85 -4.66 -0.35
N SER A 13 -16.41 -5.42 0.59
CA SER A 13 -17.27 -4.81 1.61
C SER A 13 -16.43 -4.05 2.66
N ILE A 14 -17.02 -3.06 3.33
CA ILE A 14 -16.33 -2.32 4.40
C ILE A 14 -15.83 -3.25 5.52
N PRO A 15 -16.61 -4.24 6.01
CA PRO A 15 -16.11 -5.18 7.02
C PRO A 15 -14.91 -6.01 6.54
N GLU A 16 -14.96 -6.53 5.31
CA GLU A 16 -13.81 -7.25 4.72
C GLU A 16 -12.59 -6.33 4.59
N PHE A 17 -12.78 -5.06 4.24
CA PHE A 17 -11.72 -4.07 4.21
C PHE A 17 -11.08 -3.84 5.55
N MET A 18 -11.88 -3.62 6.59
CA MET A 18 -11.36 -3.41 7.94
C MET A 18 -10.65 -4.66 8.47
N GLN A 19 -11.14 -5.85 8.11
CA GLN A 19 -10.49 -7.11 8.49
C GLN A 19 -9.10 -7.27 7.84
N MET A 20 -8.95 -6.88 6.57
CA MET A 20 -7.68 -7.06 5.84
C MET A 20 -6.71 -5.90 5.98
N TYR A 21 -7.18 -4.66 6.17
CA TYR A 21 -6.38 -3.43 6.09
C TYR A 21 -6.69 -2.43 7.21
N GLY A 22 -7.35 -2.85 8.29
CA GLY A 22 -7.73 -1.98 9.42
C GLY A 22 -6.55 -1.52 10.28
N THR A 23 -5.38 -2.13 10.14
CA THR A 23 -4.18 -1.77 10.91
C THR A 23 -3.00 -1.41 10.01
N GLU A 24 -2.09 -0.59 10.56
CA GLU A 24 -0.86 -0.20 9.85
C GLU A 24 0.01 -1.42 9.52
N MET A 25 0.10 -2.39 10.43
CA MET A 25 0.86 -3.62 10.23
C MET A 25 0.33 -4.43 9.04
N GLN A 26 -0.98 -4.62 8.96
CA GLN A 26 -1.61 -5.32 7.84
C GLN A 26 -1.35 -4.60 6.50
N CYS A 27 -1.44 -3.27 6.48
CA CYS A 27 -1.14 -2.49 5.29
C CYS A 27 0.34 -2.62 4.88
N ARG A 28 1.26 -2.62 5.84
CA ARG A 28 2.70 -2.83 5.59
C ARG A 28 2.98 -4.21 5.03
N GLU A 29 2.44 -5.27 5.63
CA GLU A 29 2.60 -6.64 5.13
C GLU A 29 2.04 -6.78 3.71
N ARG A 30 0.85 -6.21 3.45
CA ARG A 30 0.28 -6.20 2.11
C ARG A 30 1.17 -5.48 1.12
N LEU A 31 1.65 -4.28 1.47
CA LEU A 31 2.53 -3.49 0.61
C LEU A 31 3.85 -4.21 0.33
N PHE A 32 4.41 -4.89 1.34
CA PHE A 32 5.60 -5.73 1.19
C PHE A 32 5.38 -6.84 0.16
N ASN A 33 4.28 -7.58 0.29
CA ASN A 33 3.94 -8.67 -0.62
C ASN A 33 3.64 -8.18 -2.05
N ILE A 34 3.05 -6.99 -2.21
CA ILE A 34 2.82 -6.39 -3.53
C ILE A 34 4.15 -5.97 -4.17
N ARG A 35 5.00 -5.26 -3.42
CA ARG A 35 6.29 -4.76 -3.90
C ARG A 35 7.27 -5.90 -4.22
N TRP A 36 7.27 -6.92 -3.38
CA TRP A 36 8.22 -8.03 -3.40
C TRP A 36 7.48 -9.36 -3.34
N LYS A 37 6.82 -9.71 -4.46
CA LYS A 37 5.98 -10.93 -4.58
C LYS A 37 6.66 -12.22 -4.12
N ASN A 38 7.97 -12.35 -4.35
CA ASN A 38 8.75 -13.55 -4.05
C ASN A 38 9.76 -13.33 -2.90
N GLY A 39 9.45 -12.39 -1.99
CA GLY A 39 10.35 -11.95 -0.94
C GLY A 39 11.25 -10.79 -1.36
N TYR A 40 11.87 -10.15 -0.37
CA TYR A 40 12.67 -8.94 -0.56
C TYR A 40 13.73 -9.11 -1.66
N VAL A 41 13.84 -8.09 -2.52
CA VAL A 41 14.90 -7.97 -3.51
C VAL A 41 15.54 -6.60 -3.35
N CYS A 42 16.84 -6.57 -3.09
CA CYS A 42 17.58 -5.32 -2.95
C CYS A 42 17.55 -4.51 -4.25
N PRO A 43 17.15 -3.23 -4.23
CA PRO A 43 17.09 -2.41 -5.44
C PRO A 43 18.47 -2.09 -6.04
N ASN A 44 19.55 -2.19 -5.24
CA ASN A 44 20.90 -1.86 -5.69
C ASN A 44 21.66 -3.08 -6.26
N CYS A 45 21.55 -4.25 -5.62
CA CYS A 45 22.36 -5.43 -5.97
C CYS A 45 21.56 -6.70 -6.26
N ALA A 46 20.24 -6.63 -6.27
CA ALA A 46 19.31 -7.75 -6.50
C ALA A 46 19.43 -8.95 -5.54
N SER A 47 20.22 -8.85 -4.46
CA SER A 47 20.29 -9.88 -3.42
C SER A 47 18.95 -10.02 -2.69
N LYS A 48 18.61 -11.27 -2.35
CA LYS A 48 17.42 -11.62 -1.54
C LYS A 48 17.70 -11.65 -0.04
N SER A 49 18.96 -11.60 0.36
CA SER A 49 19.34 -11.63 1.77
C SER A 49 19.23 -10.24 2.39
N TYR A 50 18.43 -10.12 3.45
CA TYR A 50 18.16 -8.87 4.14
C TYR A 50 17.96 -9.07 5.64
N CYS A 51 18.01 -7.97 6.39
CA CYS A 51 17.54 -7.87 7.76
C CYS A 51 16.61 -6.66 7.89
N GLU A 52 15.63 -6.76 8.81
CA GLU A 52 14.73 -5.65 9.11
C GLU A 52 15.23 -4.87 10.33
N LEU A 53 15.49 -3.59 10.12
CA LEU A 53 15.84 -2.64 11.17
C LEU A 53 14.55 -2.12 11.81
N LYS A 54 14.02 -2.88 12.78
CA LYS A 54 12.73 -2.58 13.44
C LYS A 54 12.60 -1.16 13.99
N SER A 55 13.69 -0.60 14.53
CA SER A 55 13.72 0.76 15.09
C SER A 55 13.44 1.86 14.06
N ARG A 56 13.79 1.64 12.79
CA ARG A 56 13.62 2.61 11.70
C ARG A 56 12.63 2.14 10.63
N SER A 57 12.07 0.94 10.78
CA SER A 57 11.18 0.33 9.77
C SER A 57 11.80 0.24 8.38
N LEU A 58 13.11 -0.06 8.33
CA LEU A 58 13.91 -0.17 7.10
C LEU A 58 14.34 -1.62 6.84
N TYR A 59 14.51 -1.95 5.56
CA TYR A 59 15.10 -3.22 5.12
C TYR A 59 16.52 -2.98 4.65
N GLN A 60 17.49 -3.61 5.30
CA GLN A 60 18.90 -3.53 4.94
C GLN A 60 19.32 -4.80 4.20
N CYS A 61 19.95 -4.65 3.05
CA CYS A 61 20.55 -5.77 2.34
C CYS A 61 21.81 -6.26 3.05
N ASN A 62 21.94 -7.57 3.26
CA ASN A 62 23.11 -8.16 3.91
C ASN A 62 24.36 -8.21 3.01
N LYS A 63 24.21 -8.00 1.69
CA LYS A 63 25.31 -8.07 0.71
C LYS A 63 25.98 -6.71 0.48
N CYS A 64 25.19 -5.66 0.27
CA CYS A 64 25.71 -4.32 -0.06
C CYS A 64 25.38 -3.26 1.01
N HIS A 65 24.77 -3.65 2.13
CA HIS A 65 24.36 -2.77 3.23
C HIS A 65 23.42 -1.62 2.84
N HIS A 66 22.87 -1.64 1.61
CA HIS A 66 21.90 -0.65 1.17
C HIS A 66 20.61 -0.77 1.99
N GLN A 67 20.15 0.35 2.54
CA GLN A 67 18.92 0.45 3.32
C GLN A 67 17.80 1.01 2.44
N THR A 68 16.64 0.36 2.48
CA THR A 68 15.48 0.80 1.72
C THR A 68 14.24 0.76 2.61
N SER A 69 13.41 1.80 2.57
CA SER A 69 12.12 1.76 3.24
C SER A 69 11.10 1.01 2.38
N LEU A 70 10.04 0.52 3.02
CA LEU A 70 8.94 -0.16 2.31
C LEU A 70 8.30 0.73 1.23
N THR A 71 8.22 2.04 1.52
CA THR A 71 7.54 3.03 0.68
C THR A 71 8.46 3.69 -0.35
N ALA A 72 9.78 3.45 -0.29
CA ALA A 72 10.75 4.08 -1.18
C ALA A 72 10.47 3.76 -2.66
N GLY A 73 10.34 4.80 -3.48
CA GLY A 73 10.04 4.67 -4.91
C GLY A 73 8.64 4.10 -5.20
N THR A 74 7.69 4.27 -4.27
CA THR A 74 6.26 3.96 -4.49
C THR A 74 5.42 5.25 -4.37
N LEU A 75 4.12 5.16 -4.67
CA LEU A 75 3.15 6.25 -4.45
C LEU A 75 3.13 6.76 -3.00
N PHE A 76 3.55 5.93 -2.05
CA PHE A 76 3.60 6.27 -0.62
C PHE A 76 4.92 6.95 -0.21
N SER A 77 5.86 7.11 -1.14
CA SER A 77 7.15 7.74 -0.85
C SER A 77 6.95 9.19 -0.42
N HIS A 78 7.68 9.62 0.61
CA HIS A 78 7.60 10.98 1.19
C HIS A 78 6.23 11.36 1.77
N SER A 79 5.27 10.45 1.84
CA SER A 79 4.01 10.70 2.51
C SER A 79 4.18 10.65 4.03
N LYS A 80 3.55 11.62 4.72
CA LYS A 80 3.42 11.63 6.18
C LYS A 80 2.15 10.93 6.66
N LEU A 81 1.28 10.51 5.73
CA LEU A 81 0.03 9.83 6.06
C LEU A 81 0.30 8.35 6.36
N PRO A 82 -0.41 7.77 7.34
CA PRO A 82 -0.40 6.33 7.57
C PRO A 82 -0.79 5.54 6.32
N LEU A 83 -0.29 4.31 6.18
CA LEU A 83 -0.70 3.43 5.08
C LEU A 83 -2.18 3.07 5.16
N THR A 84 -2.76 2.97 6.36
CA THR A 84 -4.21 2.77 6.54
C THR A 84 -5.04 3.84 5.83
N THR A 85 -4.64 5.12 5.93
CA THR A 85 -5.30 6.24 5.25
C THR A 85 -5.19 6.12 3.74
N TRP A 86 -4.02 5.74 3.23
CA TRP A 86 -3.80 5.51 1.80
C TRP A 86 -4.60 4.33 1.25
N PHE A 87 -4.65 3.22 1.98
CA PHE A 87 -5.42 2.04 1.60
C PHE A 87 -6.92 2.36 1.60
N LEU A 88 -7.40 3.13 2.57
CA LEU A 88 -8.77 3.62 2.59
C LEU A 88 -9.05 4.54 1.39
N ALA A 89 -8.11 5.42 1.03
CA ALA A 89 -8.26 6.27 -0.13
C ALA A 89 -8.41 5.45 -1.43
N ILE A 90 -7.53 4.46 -1.63
CA ILE A 90 -7.58 3.54 -2.77
C ILE A 90 -8.90 2.76 -2.78
N TYR A 91 -9.34 2.27 -1.62
CA TYR A 91 -10.62 1.58 -1.48
C TYR A 91 -11.80 2.47 -1.92
N LEU A 92 -11.87 3.71 -1.41
CA LEU A 92 -12.94 4.65 -1.74
C LEU A 92 -12.97 5.00 -3.24
N ILE A 93 -11.79 5.18 -3.86
CA ILE A 93 -11.68 5.49 -5.28
C ILE A 93 -12.09 4.29 -6.15
N THR A 94 -11.73 3.06 -5.74
CA THR A 94 -11.95 1.85 -6.55
C THR A 94 -13.35 1.24 -6.40
N GLN A 95 -14.04 1.49 -5.29
CA GLN A 95 -15.40 0.99 -5.07
C GLN A 95 -16.48 1.92 -5.63
N ASP A 96 -16.19 3.21 -5.82
CA ASP A 96 -17.18 4.15 -6.33
C ASP A 96 -17.36 3.99 -7.85
N LYS A 97 -18.62 3.82 -8.28
CA LYS A 97 -18.98 3.76 -9.70
C LYS A 97 -18.91 5.13 -10.35
N ASN A 98 -19.07 6.18 -9.55
CA ASN A 98 -18.96 7.56 -9.94
C ASN A 98 -17.61 8.07 -9.45
N SER A 99 -16.82 8.70 -10.31
CA SER A 99 -15.51 9.24 -9.92
C SER A 99 -15.64 10.16 -8.68
N ILE A 100 -14.91 9.86 -7.60
CA ILE A 100 -14.89 10.69 -6.39
C ILE A 100 -14.05 11.95 -6.63
N SER A 101 -14.59 13.12 -6.24
CA SER A 101 -13.83 14.37 -6.31
C SER A 101 -12.72 14.40 -5.25
N ALA A 102 -11.62 15.11 -5.52
CA ALA A 102 -10.52 15.24 -4.56
C ALA A 102 -10.97 15.89 -3.23
N LEU A 103 -11.91 16.85 -3.29
CA LEU A 103 -12.46 17.51 -2.11
C LEU A 103 -13.33 16.58 -1.27
N GLU A 104 -14.13 15.73 -1.91
CA GLU A 104 -14.92 14.72 -1.21
C GLU A 104 -14.02 13.66 -0.58
N LEU A 105 -13.02 13.16 -1.31
CA LEU A 105 -12.05 12.20 -0.80
C LEU A 105 -11.32 12.77 0.43
N LYS A 106 -10.87 14.02 0.36
CA LYS A 106 -10.26 14.72 1.50
C LYS A 106 -11.15 14.70 2.74
N ARG A 107 -12.45 15.03 2.58
CA ARG A 107 -13.42 15.02 3.69
C ARG A 107 -13.66 13.62 4.25
N LYS A 108 -13.76 12.60 3.39
CA LYS A 108 -13.92 11.20 3.83
C LYS A 108 -12.70 10.69 4.60
N LEU A 109 -11.50 11.09 4.19
CA LEU A 109 -10.24 10.68 4.84
C LEU A 109 -9.89 11.50 6.08
N GLY A 110 -10.50 12.67 6.27
CA GLY A 110 -10.21 13.56 7.40
C GLY A 110 -8.80 14.18 7.35
N VAL A 111 -8.24 14.36 6.16
CA VAL A 111 -6.89 14.91 5.95
C VAL A 111 -6.94 16.38 5.51
N SER A 112 -5.88 17.15 5.77
CA SER A 112 -5.78 18.58 5.46
C SER A 112 -4.92 18.91 4.24
#